data_AF-A0A1A8F509-F1
#
_entry.id   AF-A0A1A8F509-F1
#
_cell.length_a   1.000
_cell.length_b   1.000
_cell.length_c   1.000
_cell.angle_alpha   90.00
_cell.angle_beta   90.00
_cell.angle_gamma   90.00
#
_symmetry.space_group_name_H-M   'P 1'
#
loop_
_entity.id
_entity.type
_entity.pdbx_description
1 polymer ?
#
loop_
_entity_poly.entity_id
_entity_poly.type
_entity_poly.pdbx_seq_one_letter_code
_entity_poly.pdbx_strand_id
1 'polypeptide(L)' 'MAGGGGGGGSPLGPTPPMWYHRDLSRAAAEELLARSGRDGSFLVRDSESVNGAYALCVLFQK' A
#
# COMPACT_ATOMS: atom_id res chain seq x y z
N MET A 1 -6.68 -30.32 -12.90
CA MET A 1 -7.38 -29.74 -14.06
C MET A 1 -7.97 -28.40 -13.64
N ALA A 2 -7.96 -27.43 -14.56
CA ALA A 2 -8.50 -26.06 -14.49
C ALA A 2 -7.83 -25.13 -13.46
N GLY A 3 -7.33 -23.94 -13.79
CA GLY A 3 -7.37 -23.20 -15.06
C GLY A 3 -7.56 -21.70 -14.78
N GLY A 4 -6.83 -20.86 -15.52
CA GLY A 4 -7.12 -19.44 -15.75
C GLY A 4 -6.82 -18.50 -14.57
N GLY A 5 -6.08 -17.40 -14.71
CA GLY A 5 -5.89 -16.55 -15.88
C GLY A 5 -6.74 -15.27 -15.75
N GLY A 6 -6.08 -14.11 -15.67
CA GLY A 6 -6.63 -12.86 -16.20
C GLY A 6 -6.95 -11.73 -15.22
N GLY A 7 -6.48 -10.53 -15.58
CA GLY A 7 -6.90 -9.23 -15.04
C GLY A 7 -5.73 -8.50 -14.40
N GLY A 8 -4.94 -7.67 -15.09
CA GLY A 8 -5.29 -6.74 -16.16
C GLY A 8 -4.81 -5.36 -15.69
N GLY A 9 -3.60 -4.96 -16.07
CA GLY A 9 -2.98 -3.75 -15.54
C GLY A 9 -1.99 -3.14 -16.52
N SER A 10 -2.49 -2.66 -17.65
CA SER A 10 -1.91 -1.57 -18.45
C SER A 10 -2.97 -1.18 -19.48
N PRO A 11 -3.30 0.11 -19.67
CA PRO A 11 -2.30 1.03 -20.21
C PRO A 11 -2.45 2.52 -19.77
N LEU A 12 -1.40 3.32 -20.05
CA LEU A 12 -1.41 4.80 -20.14
C LEU A 12 -1.20 5.58 -18.83
N GLY A 13 0.07 5.69 -18.42
CA GLY A 13 0.56 6.57 -17.34
C GLY A 13 1.63 5.87 -16.51
N PRO A 14 2.62 6.58 -15.93
CA PRO A 14 3.47 5.96 -14.91
C PRO A 14 2.55 5.50 -13.78
N THR A 15 2.39 4.18 -13.61
CA THR A 15 1.62 3.65 -12.49
C THR A 15 2.30 4.14 -11.21
N PRO A 16 1.58 4.79 -10.30
CA PRO A 16 2.16 5.21 -9.04
C PRO A 16 2.80 3.98 -8.38
N PRO A 17 3.96 4.15 -7.74
CA PRO A 17 4.64 3.03 -7.11
C PRO A 17 3.69 2.31 -6.16
N MET A 18 3.73 0.97 -6.19
CA MET A 18 2.84 0.10 -5.40
C MET A 18 2.98 0.27 -3.88
N TRP A 19 3.98 1.04 -3.43
CA TRP A 19 4.22 1.38 -2.02
C TRP A 19 3.63 2.75 -1.63
N TYR A 20 3.17 3.58 -2.56
CA TYR A 20 2.63 4.91 -2.28
C TYR A 20 1.11 4.95 -2.46
N HIS A 21 0.41 5.36 -1.41
CA HIS A 21 -1.04 5.44 -1.37
C HIS A 21 -1.50 6.82 -0.93
N ARG A 22 -1.98 7.64 -1.87
CA ARG A 22 -2.41 9.02 -1.59
C ARG A 22 -3.56 9.08 -0.59
N ASP A 23 -4.62 8.34 -0.86
CA ASP A 23 -5.85 8.37 -0.05
C ASP A 23 -5.97 7.11 0.83
N LEU A 24 -4.93 6.83 1.62
CA LEU A 24 -4.95 5.71 2.56
C LEU A 24 -5.03 6.21 4.00
N SER A 25 -6.06 5.77 4.71
CA SER A 25 -6.20 6.07 6.14
C SER A 25 -5.19 5.27 6.95
N ARG A 26 -4.90 5.76 8.16
CA ARG A 26 -4.07 5.02 9.12
C ARG A 26 -4.57 3.59 9.35
N ALA A 27 -5.87 3.41 9.57
CA ALA A 27 -6.45 2.10 9.85
C ALA A 27 -6.31 1.14 8.66
N ALA A 28 -6.51 1.63 7.43
CA ALA A 28 -6.33 0.82 6.23
C ALA A 28 -4.85 0.44 6.01
N ALA A 29 -3.91 1.33 6.35
CA ALA A 29 -2.49 1.03 6.33
C ALA A 29 -2.12 -0.08 7.33
N GLU A 30 -2.62 0.01 8.56
CA GLU A 30 -2.42 -1.02 9.59
C GLU A 30 -2.97 -2.38 9.14
N GLU A 31 -4.16 -2.41 8.52
CA GLU A 31 -4.75 -3.65 7.99
C GLU A 31 -3.95 -4.22 6.81
N LEU A 32 -3.50 -3.40 5.87
CA LEU A 32 -2.66 -3.85 4.73
C LEU A 32 -1.34 -4.46 5.21
N LEU A 33 -0.69 -3.78 6.16
CA LEU A 33 0.54 -4.24 6.77
C LEU A 33 0.30 -5.55 7.53
N ALA A 34 -0.73 -5.63 8.37
CA ALA A 34 -1.11 -6.86 9.09
C ALA A 34 -1.41 -8.02 8.14
N ARG A 35 -2.12 -7.77 7.03
CA ARG A 35 -2.41 -8.76 5.99
C ARG A 35 -1.17 -9.23 5.25
N SER A 36 -0.16 -8.36 5.08
CA SER A 36 1.12 -8.75 4.47
C SER A 36 1.87 -9.77 5.34
N GLY A 37 1.70 -9.68 6.67
CA GLY A 37 2.28 -10.62 7.65
C GLY A 37 3.81 -10.70 7.63
N ARG A 38 4.50 -9.79 6.94
CA ARG A 38 5.96 -9.80 6.77
C ARG A 38 6.56 -8.64 7.54
N ASP A 39 7.45 -8.96 8.48
CA ASP A 39 8.23 -7.97 9.20
C ASP A 39 9.05 -7.09 8.24
N GLY A 40 9.09 -5.78 8.50
CA GLY A 40 9.73 -4.80 7.64
C GLY A 40 8.93 -4.43 6.39
N SER A 41 7.71 -4.93 6.22
CA SER A 41 6.80 -4.43 5.18
C SER A 41 6.48 -2.97 5.45
N PHE A 42 6.43 -2.15 4.40
CA PHE A 42 6.20 -0.72 4.53
C PHE A 42 5.35 -0.17 3.40
N LEU A 43 4.73 0.98 3.67
CA LEU A 43 4.02 1.79 2.69
C LEU A 43 4.10 3.26 3.08
N VAL A 44 3.94 4.14 2.11
CA VAL A 44 3.90 5.60 2.28
C VAL A 44 2.50 6.07 1.94
N ARG A 45 1.95 6.98 2.74
CA ARG A 45 0.64 7.61 2.50
C ARG A 45 0.69 9.12 2.70
N ASP A 46 -0.27 9.86 2.17
CA ASP A 46 -0.43 11.26 2.57
C ASP A 46 -0.88 11.34 4.04
N SER A 47 -0.40 12.37 4.74
CA SER A 47 -0.75 12.62 6.13
C SER A 47 -2.14 13.22 6.24
N GLU A 48 -3.04 12.52 6.90
CA GLU A 48 -4.39 13.02 7.21
C GLU A 48 -4.37 14.25 8.15
N SER A 49 -3.28 14.43 8.91
CA SER A 49 -3.17 15.50 9.90
C SER A 49 -2.42 16.73 9.39
N VAL A 50 -1.55 16.57 8.38
CA VAL A 50 -0.69 17.65 7.88
C VAL A 50 -0.71 17.66 6.36
N ASN A 51 -1.36 18.68 5.78
CA ASN A 51 -1.45 18.81 4.34
C ASN A 51 -0.06 18.95 3.70
N GLY A 52 0.23 18.15 2.68
CA GLY A 52 1.52 18.12 1.99
C GLY A 52 2.63 17.33 2.72
N ALA A 53 2.31 16.68 3.84
CA ALA A 53 3.24 15.76 4.50
C ALA A 53 2.94 14.30 4.17
N TYR A 54 3.96 13.45 4.27
CA TYR A 54 3.85 12.01 4.07
C TYR A 54 4.00 11.26 5.39
N ALA A 55 3.23 10.19 5.56
CA ALA A 55 3.36 9.25 6.65
C ALA A 55 3.93 7.93 6.13
N LEU A 56 5.03 7.48 6.74
CA LEU A 56 5.62 6.15 6.52
C LEU A 56 5.01 5.19 7.54
N CYS A 57 4.38 4.12 7.06
CA CYS A 57 3.83 3.06 7.89
C CYS A 57 4.68 1.79 7.68
N VAL A 58 5.16 1.21 8.77
CA VAL A 58 6.01 0.01 8.76
C VAL A 58 5.41 -1.04 9.68
N LEU A 59 5.31 -2.29 9.20
CA LEU A 59 5.00 -3.43 10.05
C LEU A 59 6.27 -3.83 10.80
N PHE A 60 6.22 -3.77 12.13
CA PHE A 60 7.27 -4.27 13.00
C PHE A 60 6.71 -5.40 13.87
N GLN A 61 7.23 -6.61 13.70
CA GLN A 61 6.94 -7.78 14.51
C GLN A 61 8.24 -8.25 15.16
N LYS A 62 8.33 -8.07 16.48
CA LYS A 62 9.50 -8.40 17.31
C LYS A 62 9.60 -9.89 17.59
#